data_AF-A0A0F9LCW8-F1
#
_entry.id   AF-A0A0F9LCW8-F1
#
_cell.length_a   1.000
_cell.length_b   1.000
_cell.length_c   1.000
_cell.angle_alpha   90.00
_cell.angle_beta   90.00
_cell.angle_gamma   90.00
#
_symmetry.space_group_name_H-M   'P 1'
#
loop_
_entity.id
_entity.type
_entity.pdbx_description
1 polymer ?
#
loop_
_entity_poly.entity_id
_entity_poly.type
_entity_poly.pdbx_seq_one_letter_code
_entity_poly.pdbx_strand_id
1 'polypeptide(L)'
;MTGQAVTKPVAGLPAHLQQHVTAEAFDEFAGGVTSGFPVISYRGRTWRIRKGGEEQVYLNEQQEAIQSIECVMLKSNPVPSKVHYHDKYTEGDQSPPRCWSANGVTPDDGVSNPISPGCAACPKNVWGSKITDEGKKSRACSDVRRVAITFMHQLEECIAGTRTKDDIDVLLLRIPPATLNPLKDYAEKVLKPKGVPPYVLITRIGFDTEVSFPKLSFKAFRFLSEAEIEVAMELRNGEDTRRILNEALENVPVPEETFDGAGSTTSPVDVSGAPAQAPAEAKTQAPAPSPKLQPVEEELFSVPVEDIAPVPTRAAEVEADAENVIEAAPDVIAPPPAAAAVPAPEPAPAVPAVEEGHVPPAAAAPSDGDFEAMLKSILD
;
A
#
# COMPACT_ATOMS: atom_id res chain seq x y z
N MET A 1 -17.22 -34.90 3.25
CA MET A 1 -15.90 -34.28 3.05
C MET A 1 -15.15 -35.21 2.10
N THR A 2 -15.29 -34.96 0.81
CA THR A 2 -14.64 -35.72 -0.26
C THR A 2 -13.48 -34.87 -0.75
N GLY A 3 -12.29 -35.14 -0.21
CA GLY A 3 -11.04 -34.52 -0.66
C GLY A 3 -10.72 -34.92 -2.09
N GLN A 4 -10.16 -33.99 -2.86
CA GLN A 4 -9.93 -34.16 -4.29
C GLN A 4 -8.69 -35.04 -4.49
N ALA A 5 -8.88 -36.26 -5.00
CA ALA A 5 -7.79 -37.20 -5.22
C ALA A 5 -6.82 -36.67 -6.30
N VAL A 6 -5.52 -36.74 -6.04
CA VAL A 6 -4.48 -36.45 -7.03
C VAL A 6 -4.63 -37.46 -8.18
N THR A 7 -4.96 -36.98 -9.38
CA THR A 7 -5.43 -37.79 -10.52
C THR A 7 -4.37 -38.67 -11.19
N LYS A 8 -3.17 -38.82 -10.62
CA LYS A 8 -2.11 -39.64 -11.21
C LYS A 8 -1.46 -40.57 -10.17
N PRO A 9 -1.56 -41.90 -10.34
CA PRO A 9 -0.87 -42.85 -9.46
C PRO A 9 0.64 -42.64 -9.56
N VAL A 10 1.28 -42.39 -8.42
CA VAL A 10 2.72 -42.18 -8.33
C VAL A 10 3.43 -43.52 -8.52
N ALA A 11 4.13 -43.68 -9.64
CA ALA A 11 4.87 -44.89 -9.95
C ALA A 11 5.93 -45.17 -8.87
N GLY A 12 5.90 -46.38 -8.30
CA GLY A 12 6.84 -46.81 -7.25
C GLY A 12 6.35 -46.64 -5.80
N LEU A 13 5.21 -46.00 -5.57
CA LEU A 13 4.62 -45.92 -4.23
C LEU A 13 3.87 -47.22 -3.88
N PRO A 14 4.13 -47.87 -2.71
CA PRO A 14 3.40 -49.06 -2.27
C PRO A 14 1.87 -48.87 -2.26
N ALA A 15 1.11 -49.88 -2.70
CA ALA A 15 -0.33 -49.78 -2.94
C ALA A 15 -1.15 -49.33 -1.71
N HIS A 16 -0.73 -49.69 -0.50
CA HIS A 16 -1.40 -49.28 0.74
C HIS A 16 -1.22 -47.78 1.05
N LEU A 17 -0.20 -47.12 0.50
CA LEU A 17 0.07 -45.69 0.71
C LEU A 17 -0.60 -44.82 -0.35
N GLN A 18 -0.91 -45.37 -1.53
CA GLN A 18 -1.53 -44.61 -2.61
C GLN A 18 -2.89 -44.00 -2.23
N GLN A 19 -3.60 -44.60 -1.26
CA GLN A 19 -4.89 -44.11 -0.76
C GLN A 19 -4.75 -42.96 0.25
N HIS A 20 -3.54 -42.70 0.75
CA HIS A 20 -3.24 -41.67 1.75
C HIS A 20 -2.55 -40.45 1.16
N VAL A 21 -2.26 -40.44 -0.15
CA VAL A 21 -1.68 -39.30 -0.85
C VAL A 21 -2.81 -38.38 -1.32
N THR A 22 -3.09 -37.34 -0.56
CA THR A 22 -3.99 -36.25 -0.96
C THR A 22 -3.18 -34.99 -1.22
N ALA A 23 -3.70 -34.09 -2.06
CA ALA A 23 -3.12 -32.76 -2.23
C ALA A 23 -3.06 -32.03 -0.88
N GLU A 24 -4.12 -32.16 -0.09
CA GLU A 24 -4.24 -31.59 1.26
C GLU A 24 -3.10 -32.03 2.19
N ALA A 25 -2.59 -33.26 2.07
CA ALA A 25 -1.47 -33.74 2.88
C ALA A 25 -0.16 -33.03 2.51
N PHE A 26 0.08 -32.74 1.22
CA PHE A 26 1.24 -31.93 0.83
C PHE A 26 1.08 -30.48 1.28
N ASP A 27 -0.14 -29.93 1.20
CA ASP A 27 -0.47 -28.59 1.68
C ASP A 27 -0.33 -28.48 3.20
N GLU A 28 -0.51 -29.56 3.97
CA GLU A 28 -0.26 -29.61 5.42
C GLU A 28 1.24 -29.46 5.74
N PHE A 29 2.11 -30.11 4.96
CA PHE A 29 3.57 -30.08 5.19
C PHE A 29 4.26 -28.89 4.52
N ALA A 30 3.69 -28.33 3.44
CA ALA A 30 4.13 -27.08 2.83
C ALA A 30 3.48 -25.85 3.48
N GLY A 31 2.33 -26.05 4.13
CA GLY A 31 1.55 -25.04 4.83
C GLY A 31 2.36 -24.41 5.94
N GLY A 32 2.52 -23.09 5.86
CA GLY A 32 3.31 -22.32 6.83
C GLY A 32 4.70 -21.91 6.32
N VAL A 33 5.23 -22.52 5.25
CA VAL A 33 6.34 -21.94 4.48
C VAL A 33 5.78 -20.81 3.62
N THR A 34 5.57 -19.66 4.26
CA THR A 34 4.93 -18.51 3.61
C THR A 34 5.90 -17.89 2.61
N SER A 35 5.78 -18.27 1.34
CA SER A 35 6.16 -17.39 0.24
C SER A 35 5.36 -16.09 0.39
N GLY A 36 6.00 -14.93 0.25
CA GLY A 36 5.31 -13.64 0.30
C GLY A 36 4.07 -13.61 -0.61
N PHE A 37 3.08 -12.77 -0.28
CA PHE A 37 1.89 -12.63 -1.12
C PHE A 37 2.25 -12.02 -2.48
N PRO A 38 1.42 -12.25 -3.53
CA PRO A 38 1.63 -11.64 -4.84
C PRO A 38 1.60 -10.10 -4.77
N VAL A 39 2.46 -9.45 -5.53
CA VAL A 39 2.60 -7.98 -5.56
C VAL A 39 2.53 -7.51 -7.00
N ILE A 40 1.75 -6.46 -7.25
CA ILE A 40 1.85 -5.70 -8.49
C ILE A 40 2.62 -4.40 -8.24
N SER A 41 3.67 -4.21 -9.04
CA SER A 41 4.56 -3.04 -9.00
C SER A 41 4.71 -2.43 -10.39
N TYR A 42 5.47 -1.35 -10.49
CA TYR A 42 5.77 -0.72 -11.77
C TYR A 42 7.18 -0.11 -11.79
N ARG A 43 7.78 -0.05 -12.98
CA ARG A 43 9.04 0.66 -13.25
C ARG A 43 8.90 1.44 -14.55
N GLY A 44 9.13 2.75 -14.50
CA GLY A 44 9.05 3.59 -15.71
C GLY A 44 7.69 3.54 -16.43
N ARG A 45 6.58 3.32 -15.70
CA ARG A 45 5.20 3.07 -16.19
C ARG A 45 4.93 1.68 -16.78
N THR A 46 5.86 0.76 -16.69
CA THR A 46 5.63 -0.65 -17.06
C THR A 46 5.23 -1.44 -15.82
N TRP A 47 4.06 -2.08 -15.87
CA TRP A 47 3.54 -2.94 -14.80
C TRP A 47 4.33 -4.24 -14.69
N ARG A 48 4.44 -4.75 -13.46
CA ARG A 48 5.19 -5.96 -13.13
C ARG A 48 4.47 -6.72 -12.03
N ILE A 49 4.53 -8.04 -12.09
CA ILE A 49 3.96 -8.91 -11.06
C ILE A 49 5.10 -9.70 -10.43
N ARG A 50 5.14 -9.70 -9.10
CA ARG A 50 5.99 -10.59 -8.31
C ARG A 50 5.11 -11.66 -7.66
N LYS A 51 5.32 -12.93 -7.98
CA LYS A 51 4.61 -14.08 -7.42
C LYS A 51 5.60 -15.22 -7.22
N GLY A 52 5.58 -15.88 -6.06
CA GLY A 52 6.51 -17.00 -5.78
C GLY A 52 7.99 -16.61 -5.79
N GLY A 53 8.31 -15.34 -5.53
CA GLY A 53 9.69 -14.82 -5.53
C GLY A 53 10.18 -14.31 -6.89
N GLU A 54 9.54 -14.69 -8.00
CA GLU A 54 9.89 -14.26 -9.35
C GLU A 54 9.16 -12.96 -9.73
N GLU A 55 9.86 -11.99 -10.32
CA GLU A 55 9.30 -10.76 -10.87
C GLU A 55 9.29 -10.82 -12.39
N GLN A 56 8.12 -10.60 -13.00
CA GLN A 56 7.95 -10.55 -14.45
C GLN A 56 7.22 -9.29 -14.90
N VAL A 57 7.52 -8.83 -16.11
CA VAL A 57 6.76 -7.74 -16.74
C VAL A 57 5.35 -8.25 -17.05
N TYR A 58 4.36 -7.45 -16.70
CA TYR A 58 2.97 -7.76 -17.01
C TYR A 58 2.65 -7.31 -18.43
N LEU A 59 2.41 -8.29 -19.30
CA LEU A 59 2.21 -8.11 -20.74
C LEU A 59 0.77 -8.46 -21.12
N ASN A 60 0.28 -7.90 -22.24
CA ASN A 60 -0.97 -8.35 -22.86
C ASN A 60 -0.76 -9.66 -23.65
N GLU A 61 -1.84 -10.15 -24.27
CA GLU A 61 -1.82 -11.35 -25.13
C GLU A 61 -0.82 -11.26 -26.29
N GLN A 62 -0.52 -10.05 -26.77
CA GLN A 62 0.42 -9.76 -27.85
C GLN A 62 1.88 -9.61 -27.35
N GLN A 63 2.15 -9.89 -26.07
CA GLN A 63 3.45 -9.73 -25.43
C GLN A 63 3.97 -8.28 -25.38
N GLU A 64 3.05 -7.31 -25.34
CA GLU A 64 3.38 -5.89 -25.22
C GLU A 64 3.14 -5.37 -23.80
N ALA A 65 3.98 -4.43 -23.37
CA ALA A 65 3.85 -3.79 -22.06
C ALA A 65 2.58 -2.92 -22.01
N ILE A 66 1.69 -3.22 -21.08
CA ILE A 66 0.45 -2.45 -20.91
C ILE A 66 0.69 -1.18 -20.10
N GLN A 67 -0.06 -0.13 -20.42
CA GLN A 67 0.02 1.18 -19.75
C GLN A 67 -1.03 1.35 -18.63
N SER A 68 -1.98 0.41 -18.54
CA SER A 68 -3.00 0.40 -17.50
C SER A 68 -3.43 -1.03 -17.19
N ILE A 69 -3.84 -1.26 -15.95
CA ILE A 69 -4.46 -2.50 -15.50
C ILE A 69 -5.96 -2.28 -15.24
N GLU A 70 -6.74 -3.33 -15.40
CA GLU A 70 -8.18 -3.36 -15.07
C GLU A 70 -8.38 -4.32 -13.92
N CYS A 71 -8.85 -3.80 -12.80
CA CYS A 71 -8.91 -4.56 -11.56
C CYS A 71 -10.05 -4.10 -10.66
N VAL A 72 -10.48 -4.97 -9.76
CA VAL A 72 -11.35 -4.62 -8.65
C VAL A 72 -10.48 -4.22 -7.46
N MET A 73 -10.78 -3.08 -6.86
CA MET A 73 -10.17 -2.66 -5.60
C MET A 73 -10.92 -3.31 -4.42
N LEU A 74 -10.51 -4.52 -4.04
CA LEU A 74 -11.21 -5.35 -3.04
C LEU A 74 -11.29 -4.65 -1.67
N LYS A 75 -10.14 -4.22 -1.16
CA LYS A 75 -10.03 -3.60 0.17
C LYS A 75 -8.73 -2.81 0.29
N SER A 76 -8.73 -1.81 1.16
CA SER A 76 -7.53 -1.03 1.49
C SER A 76 -7.30 -0.98 3.00
N ASN A 77 -6.07 -0.70 3.41
CA ASN A 77 -5.76 -0.48 4.82
C ASN A 77 -6.36 0.86 5.30
N PRO A 78 -6.88 0.93 6.54
CA PRO A 78 -7.60 2.12 7.02
C PRO A 78 -6.71 3.35 7.17
N VAL A 79 -5.47 3.15 7.64
CA VAL A 79 -4.45 4.19 7.80
C VAL A 79 -3.31 3.90 6.83
N PRO A 80 -2.71 4.91 6.16
CA PRO A 80 -1.55 4.67 5.30
C PRO A 80 -0.42 3.96 6.04
N SER A 81 0.15 2.95 5.40
CA SER A 81 1.36 2.29 5.84
C SER A 81 2.53 3.26 5.79
N LYS A 82 3.54 2.99 6.62
CA LYS A 82 4.76 3.80 6.72
C LYS A 82 5.94 3.02 6.20
N VAL A 83 6.76 3.69 5.38
CA VAL A 83 8.01 3.12 4.87
C VAL A 83 9.10 4.18 4.89
N HIS A 84 10.26 3.86 5.45
CA HIS A 84 11.43 4.74 5.48
C HIS A 84 12.66 4.00 4.99
N TYR A 85 13.27 4.48 3.92
CA TYR A 85 14.57 4.05 3.42
C TYR A 85 15.68 4.96 3.97
N HIS A 86 16.86 4.41 4.21
CA HIS A 86 18.01 5.22 4.64
C HIS A 86 18.52 6.07 3.48
N ASP A 87 18.70 5.42 2.32
CA ASP A 87 19.28 6.02 1.14
C ASP A 87 18.21 6.47 0.14
N LYS A 88 18.63 7.30 -0.80
CA LYS A 88 17.79 7.65 -1.95
C LYS A 88 17.61 6.39 -2.79
N TYR A 89 16.38 6.16 -3.25
CA TYR A 89 16.08 5.08 -4.19
C TYR A 89 17.01 5.17 -5.40
N THR A 90 17.70 4.07 -5.70
CA THR A 90 18.44 3.89 -6.94
C THR A 90 17.75 2.82 -7.77
N GLU A 91 17.82 2.95 -9.10
CA GLU A 91 17.13 2.01 -9.98
C GLU A 91 17.73 0.60 -9.82
N GLY A 92 16.88 -0.37 -9.50
CA GLY A 92 17.29 -1.76 -9.25
C GLY A 92 17.62 -2.06 -7.79
N ASP A 93 17.58 -1.08 -6.89
CA ASP A 93 17.76 -1.32 -5.46
C ASP A 93 16.61 -2.16 -4.89
N GLN A 94 16.95 -3.30 -4.29
CA GLN A 94 16.04 -4.21 -3.60
C GLN A 94 16.29 -4.23 -2.09
N SER A 95 17.08 -3.28 -1.59
CA SER A 95 17.40 -3.19 -0.16
C SER A 95 16.12 -2.99 0.64
N PRO A 96 15.93 -3.74 1.74
CA PRO A 96 14.76 -3.58 2.57
C PRO A 96 14.75 -2.17 3.19
N PRO A 97 13.55 -1.60 3.45
CA PRO A 97 13.45 -0.33 4.12
C PRO A 97 14.11 -0.39 5.51
N ARG A 98 14.73 0.71 5.92
CA ARG A 98 15.31 0.86 7.25
C ARG A 98 14.25 0.69 8.34
N CYS A 99 13.02 1.12 8.10
CA CYS A 99 11.88 0.93 9.02
C CYS A 99 10.58 0.90 8.21
N TRP A 100 9.62 0.07 8.62
CA TRP A 100 8.31 -0.01 7.99
C TRP A 100 7.20 -0.35 8.99
N SER A 101 5.96 -0.08 8.61
CA SER A 101 4.75 -0.40 9.37
C SER A 101 3.58 -0.61 8.39
N ALA A 102 3.02 -1.82 8.36
CA ALA A 102 1.88 -2.15 7.53
C ALA A 102 0.60 -1.45 8.05
N ASN A 103 0.43 -1.40 9.38
CA ASN A 103 -0.74 -0.80 10.03
C ASN A 103 -0.67 0.74 10.15
N GLY A 104 0.50 1.34 9.96
CA GLY A 104 0.72 2.79 10.04
C GLY A 104 0.78 3.37 11.46
N VAL A 105 0.76 2.52 12.49
CA VAL A 105 0.69 2.89 13.92
C VAL A 105 1.99 2.53 14.65
N THR A 106 2.44 1.28 14.54
CA THR A 106 3.67 0.76 15.16
C THR A 106 4.53 0.07 14.12
N PRO A 107 5.88 0.09 14.25
CA PRO A 107 6.74 -0.74 13.41
C PRO A 107 6.32 -2.20 13.45
N ASP A 108 6.44 -2.91 12.32
CA ASP A 108 6.13 -4.34 12.27
C ASP A 108 7.24 -5.17 12.95
N ASP A 109 6.92 -6.36 13.45
CA ASP A 109 7.84 -7.21 14.23
C ASP A 109 9.13 -7.59 13.48
N GLY A 110 9.09 -7.62 12.14
CA GLY A 110 10.25 -7.87 11.30
C GLY A 110 11.27 -6.72 11.26
N VAL A 111 10.93 -5.55 11.82
CA VAL A 111 11.84 -4.39 11.85
C VAL A 111 12.86 -4.57 12.97
N SER A 112 14.10 -4.91 12.61
CA SER A 112 15.17 -5.16 13.58
C SER A 112 15.55 -3.95 14.44
N ASN A 113 15.47 -2.73 13.88
CA ASN A 113 15.94 -1.52 14.54
C ASN A 113 14.93 -0.36 14.45
N PRO A 114 13.71 -0.46 15.00
CA PRO A 114 12.68 0.57 14.79
C PRO A 114 13.17 1.98 15.13
N ILE A 115 12.87 2.96 14.25
CA ILE A 115 13.31 4.36 14.43
C ILE A 115 12.59 5.02 15.62
N SER A 116 11.36 4.59 15.88
CA SER A 116 10.48 5.07 16.95
C SER A 116 9.51 3.94 17.33
N PRO A 117 9.09 3.82 18.60
CA PRO A 117 8.11 2.82 19.01
C PRO A 117 6.72 3.05 18.38
N GLY A 118 6.42 4.29 17.98
CA GLY A 118 5.17 4.65 17.31
C GLY A 118 5.39 5.56 16.11
N CYS A 119 4.64 5.33 15.04
CA CYS A 119 4.71 6.08 13.79
C CYS A 119 4.26 7.54 13.96
N ALA A 120 3.31 7.80 14.86
CA ALA A 120 2.79 9.15 15.13
C ALA A 120 3.88 10.09 15.69
N ALA A 121 4.73 9.60 16.59
CA ALA A 121 5.80 10.36 17.23
C ALA A 121 7.16 10.24 16.50
N CYS A 122 7.21 9.57 15.35
CA CYS A 122 8.46 9.28 14.68
C CYS A 122 9.09 10.57 14.09
N PRO A 123 10.38 10.87 14.36
CA PRO A 123 11.04 12.07 13.83
C PRO A 123 11.12 12.08 12.31
N LYS A 124 11.06 10.92 11.66
CA LYS A 124 11.04 10.78 10.20
C LYS A 124 9.64 11.00 9.59
N ASN A 125 8.58 11.01 10.41
CA ASN A 125 7.21 11.28 9.98
C ASN A 125 6.82 12.76 10.15
N VAL A 126 7.77 13.63 10.55
CA VAL A 126 7.55 15.07 10.69
C VAL A 126 7.68 15.76 9.34
N TRP A 127 6.83 16.77 9.08
CA TRP A 127 6.93 17.59 7.88
C TRP A 127 8.27 18.34 7.83
N GLY A 128 8.98 18.28 6.71
CA GLY A 128 10.32 18.86 6.58
C GLY A 128 11.46 17.99 7.09
N SER A 129 11.19 16.77 7.55
CA SER A 129 12.24 15.78 7.87
C SER A 129 13.05 15.32 6.64
N LYS A 130 12.55 15.60 5.43
CA LYS A 130 13.26 15.45 4.16
C LYS A 130 13.03 16.69 3.29
N ILE A 131 14.09 17.12 2.60
CA ILE A 131 14.00 18.07 1.49
C ILE A 131 14.15 17.28 0.19
N THR A 132 13.22 17.46 -0.75
CA THR A 132 13.31 16.83 -2.09
C THR A 132 14.42 17.50 -2.91
N ASP A 133 14.81 16.88 -4.02
CA ASP A 133 15.81 17.46 -4.92
C ASP A 133 15.35 18.78 -5.56
N GLU A 134 14.02 18.99 -5.60
CA GLU A 134 13.37 20.25 -6.00
C GLU A 134 13.33 21.30 -4.86
N GLY A 135 13.97 21.05 -3.71
CA GLY A 135 13.98 21.97 -2.56
C GLY A 135 12.70 21.99 -1.72
N LYS A 136 11.72 21.14 -2.02
CA LYS A 136 10.43 21.11 -1.29
C LYS A 136 10.55 20.31 0.01
N LYS A 137 9.93 20.81 1.07
CA LYS A 137 9.80 20.08 2.34
C LYS A 137 8.85 18.90 2.16
N SER A 138 9.23 17.76 2.70
CA SER A 138 8.43 16.52 2.69
C SER A 138 8.73 15.69 3.95
N ARG A 139 8.01 14.58 4.13
CA ARG A 139 8.31 13.61 5.19
C ARG A 139 9.34 12.60 4.67
N ALA A 140 10.35 12.28 5.48
CA ALA A 140 11.33 11.24 5.15
C ALA A 140 10.69 9.84 5.14
N CYS A 141 9.78 9.60 6.08
CA CYS A 141 8.95 8.42 6.13
C CYS A 141 7.75 8.62 5.18
N SER A 142 7.68 7.77 4.17
CA SER A 142 6.67 7.84 3.12
C SER A 142 5.36 7.20 3.55
N ASP A 143 4.26 7.88 3.20
CA ASP A 143 2.89 7.38 3.32
C ASP A 143 2.53 6.52 2.10
N VAL A 144 2.14 5.27 2.33
CA VAL A 144 1.75 4.34 1.25
C VAL A 144 0.38 3.75 1.57
N ARG A 145 -0.55 3.79 0.61
CA ARG A 145 -1.82 3.05 0.75
C ARG A 145 -1.64 1.67 0.17
N ARG A 146 -1.92 0.64 0.98
CA ARG A 146 -1.96 -0.76 0.54
C ARG A 146 -3.38 -1.07 0.09
N VAL A 147 -3.51 -1.62 -1.11
CA VAL A 147 -4.79 -2.03 -1.67
C VAL A 147 -4.65 -3.47 -2.15
N ALA A 148 -5.53 -4.34 -1.68
CA ALA A 148 -5.72 -5.67 -2.26
C ALA A 148 -6.56 -5.52 -3.53
N ILE A 149 -6.06 -6.07 -4.64
CA ILE A 149 -6.74 -6.04 -5.92
C ILE A 149 -6.83 -7.44 -6.52
N THR A 150 -7.77 -7.63 -7.44
CA THR A 150 -7.81 -8.78 -8.34
C THR A 150 -8.10 -8.29 -9.77
N PHE A 151 -7.61 -8.98 -10.78
CA PHE A 151 -7.76 -8.54 -12.18
C PHE A 151 -9.13 -8.87 -12.75
N MET A 152 -9.62 -8.01 -13.65
CA MET A 152 -10.87 -8.21 -14.38
C MET A 152 -10.88 -9.55 -15.14
N HIS A 153 -9.84 -9.81 -15.95
CA HIS A 153 -9.78 -11.02 -16.78
C HIS A 153 -9.85 -12.32 -15.96
N GLN A 154 -9.29 -12.35 -14.74
CA GLN A 154 -9.34 -13.56 -13.89
C GLN A 154 -10.74 -13.80 -13.32
N LEU A 155 -11.48 -12.73 -13.00
CA LEU A 155 -12.89 -12.85 -12.64
C LEU A 155 -13.70 -13.37 -13.83
N GLU A 156 -13.49 -12.81 -15.02
CA GLU A 156 -14.20 -13.25 -16.23
C GLU A 156 -13.91 -14.71 -16.58
N GLU A 157 -12.65 -15.15 -16.51
CA GLU A 157 -12.25 -16.55 -16.66
C GLU A 157 -12.91 -17.46 -15.62
N CYS A 158 -13.01 -16.99 -14.37
CA CYS A 158 -13.68 -17.74 -13.32
C CYS A 158 -15.17 -17.92 -13.60
N ILE A 159 -15.85 -16.87 -14.08
CA ILE A 159 -17.28 -16.94 -14.44
C ILE A 159 -17.48 -17.81 -15.70
N ALA A 160 -16.56 -17.74 -16.66
CA ALA A 160 -16.56 -18.59 -17.84
C ALA A 160 -16.22 -20.07 -17.54
N GLY A 161 -15.74 -20.38 -16.32
CA GLY A 161 -15.35 -21.72 -15.90
C GLY A 161 -13.99 -22.19 -16.44
N THR A 162 -13.19 -21.29 -17.01
CA THR A 162 -11.83 -21.58 -17.49
C THR A 162 -10.77 -21.44 -16.39
N ARG A 163 -11.11 -20.77 -15.29
CA ARG A 163 -10.30 -20.63 -14.07
C ARG A 163 -11.11 -21.04 -12.85
N THR A 164 -10.46 -21.61 -11.83
CA THR A 164 -11.11 -21.90 -10.55
C THR A 164 -11.02 -20.69 -9.61
N LYS A 165 -11.96 -20.57 -8.66
CA LYS A 165 -11.96 -19.45 -7.69
C LYS A 165 -10.66 -19.38 -6.87
N ASP A 166 -10.10 -20.53 -6.52
CA ASP A 166 -8.88 -20.64 -5.71
C ASP A 166 -7.62 -20.22 -6.50
N ASP A 167 -7.70 -20.18 -7.83
CA ASP A 167 -6.61 -19.75 -8.71
C ASP A 167 -6.64 -18.24 -9.02
N ILE A 168 -7.55 -17.47 -8.40
CA ILE A 168 -7.62 -16.03 -8.59
C ILE A 168 -6.55 -15.34 -7.74
N ASP A 169 -5.74 -14.51 -8.40
CA ASP A 169 -4.72 -13.74 -7.71
C ASP A 169 -5.33 -12.56 -6.94
N VAL A 170 -5.06 -12.53 -5.64
CA VAL A 170 -5.19 -11.33 -4.81
C VAL A 170 -3.81 -10.70 -4.67
N LEU A 171 -3.62 -9.52 -5.27
CA LEU A 171 -2.33 -8.85 -5.32
C LEU A 171 -2.30 -7.62 -4.41
N LEU A 172 -1.15 -7.35 -3.81
CA LEU A 172 -0.86 -6.07 -3.19
C LEU A 172 -0.52 -5.03 -4.26
N LEU A 173 -1.29 -3.95 -4.33
CA LEU A 173 -0.92 -2.70 -4.98
C LEU A 173 -0.54 -1.65 -3.93
N ARG A 174 0.64 -1.05 -4.09
CA ARG A 174 1.08 0.11 -3.29
C ARG A 174 0.80 1.39 -4.05
N ILE A 175 -0.03 2.25 -3.47
CA ILE A 175 -0.30 3.59 -4.00
C ILE A 175 0.68 4.57 -3.33
N PRO A 176 1.56 5.22 -4.12
CA PRO A 176 2.62 6.09 -3.60
C PRO A 176 2.06 7.44 -3.08
N PRO A 177 2.86 8.20 -2.29
CA PRO A 177 2.44 9.49 -1.73
C PRO A 177 1.82 10.47 -2.75
N ALA A 178 2.44 10.59 -3.92
CA ALA A 178 1.99 11.50 -4.98
C ALA A 178 0.61 11.14 -5.56
N THR A 179 0.13 9.93 -5.31
CA THR A 179 -1.14 9.40 -5.82
C THR A 179 -2.23 9.24 -4.74
N LEU A 180 -1.91 9.52 -3.48
CA LEU A 180 -2.89 9.43 -2.39
C LEU A 180 -4.06 10.41 -2.56
N ASN A 181 -3.78 11.65 -2.99
CA ASN A 181 -4.82 12.65 -3.25
C ASN A 181 -5.69 12.28 -4.47
N PRO A 182 -5.12 11.90 -5.63
CA PRO A 182 -5.91 11.37 -6.75
C PRO A 182 -6.82 10.19 -6.36
N LEU A 183 -6.32 9.25 -5.54
CA LEU A 183 -7.16 8.15 -5.03
C LEU A 183 -8.31 8.67 -4.17
N LYS A 184 -8.02 9.60 -3.25
CA LYS A 184 -9.04 10.21 -2.38
C LYS A 184 -10.11 10.92 -3.22
N ASP A 185 -9.69 11.70 -4.21
CA ASP A 185 -10.58 12.42 -5.12
C ASP A 185 -11.46 11.45 -5.94
N TYR A 186 -10.87 10.37 -6.45
CA TYR A 186 -11.64 9.30 -7.10
C TYR A 186 -12.71 8.72 -6.16
N ALA A 187 -12.34 8.35 -4.94
CA ALA A 187 -13.28 7.78 -3.98
C ALA A 187 -14.36 8.79 -3.51
N GLU A 188 -13.98 10.01 -3.14
CA GLU A 188 -14.86 10.98 -2.48
C GLU A 188 -15.65 11.87 -3.45
N LYS A 189 -15.06 12.23 -4.60
CA LYS A 189 -15.68 13.15 -5.56
C LYS A 189 -16.32 12.43 -6.72
N VAL A 190 -15.81 11.27 -7.14
CA VAL A 190 -16.36 10.52 -8.29
C VAL A 190 -17.34 9.44 -7.84
N LEU A 191 -16.95 8.62 -6.85
CA LEU A 191 -17.69 7.42 -6.48
C LEU A 191 -18.71 7.64 -5.35
N LYS A 192 -18.30 8.29 -4.26
CA LYS A 192 -19.15 8.52 -3.07
C LYS A 192 -20.44 9.28 -3.36
N PRO A 193 -20.48 10.35 -4.19
CA PRO A 193 -21.73 11.07 -4.47
C PRO A 193 -22.77 10.20 -5.19
N LYS A 194 -22.32 9.11 -5.82
CA LYS A 194 -23.15 8.15 -6.55
C LYS A 194 -23.47 6.91 -5.71
N GLY A 195 -23.01 6.85 -4.46
CA GLY A 195 -23.23 5.70 -3.58
C GLY A 195 -22.48 4.43 -4.01
N VAL A 196 -21.44 4.55 -4.85
CA VAL A 196 -20.71 3.39 -5.39
C VAL A 196 -19.43 3.17 -4.61
N PRO A 197 -19.27 2.05 -3.89
CA PRO A 197 -17.98 1.73 -3.31
C PRO A 197 -17.00 1.18 -4.37
N PRO A 198 -15.66 1.34 -4.21
CA PRO A 198 -14.68 0.88 -5.19
C PRO A 198 -14.69 -0.63 -5.49
N TYR A 199 -15.21 -1.46 -4.58
CA TYR A 199 -15.18 -2.92 -4.71
C TYR A 199 -16.33 -3.49 -5.55
N VAL A 200 -17.29 -2.68 -6.02
CA VAL A 200 -18.42 -3.14 -6.87
C VAL A 200 -18.23 -2.84 -8.35
N LEU A 201 -17.07 -2.31 -8.74
CA LEU A 201 -16.75 -1.99 -10.12
C LEU A 201 -15.32 -2.39 -10.47
N ILE A 202 -15.08 -2.48 -11.77
CA ILE A 202 -13.74 -2.51 -12.34
C ILE A 202 -13.21 -1.07 -12.41
N THR A 203 -12.05 -0.85 -11.80
CA THR A 203 -11.27 0.36 -11.95
C THR A 203 -10.12 0.11 -12.92
N ARG A 204 -10.01 0.95 -13.94
CA ARG A 204 -8.81 1.05 -14.77
C ARG A 204 -7.80 1.94 -14.04
N ILE A 205 -6.65 1.36 -13.70
CA ILE A 205 -5.54 2.05 -13.06
C ILE A 205 -4.44 2.25 -14.10
N GLY A 206 -4.17 3.49 -14.46
CA GLY A 206 -3.14 3.87 -15.42
C GLY A 206 -2.11 4.81 -14.83
N PHE A 207 -1.39 5.51 -15.69
CA PHE A 207 -0.49 6.58 -15.31
C PHE A 207 -0.99 7.92 -15.85
N ASP A 208 -0.78 8.98 -15.07
CA ASP A 208 -0.96 10.35 -15.50
C ASP A 208 0.15 10.71 -16.51
N THR A 209 -0.27 11.10 -17.71
CA THR A 209 0.61 11.45 -18.84
C THR A 209 1.08 12.90 -18.80
N GLU A 210 0.48 13.74 -17.95
CA GLU A 210 0.80 15.17 -17.85
C GLU A 210 1.98 15.44 -16.91
N VAL A 211 2.39 14.43 -16.12
CA VAL A 211 3.52 14.52 -15.19
C VAL A 211 4.67 13.62 -15.64
N SER A 212 5.91 13.95 -15.27
CA SER A 212 7.10 13.19 -15.68
C SER A 212 7.38 11.94 -14.83
N PHE A 213 6.71 11.79 -13.69
CA PHE A 213 6.87 10.68 -12.75
C PHE A 213 5.65 9.74 -12.76
N PRO A 214 5.77 8.48 -12.30
CA PRO A 214 4.68 7.49 -12.38
C PRO A 214 3.61 7.74 -11.30
N LYS A 215 2.78 8.75 -11.52
CA LYS A 215 1.57 9.04 -10.74
C LYS A 215 0.41 8.21 -11.29
N LEU A 216 -0.26 7.43 -10.44
CA LEU A 216 -1.38 6.60 -10.92
C LEU A 216 -2.63 7.45 -11.14
N SER A 217 -3.40 7.06 -12.14
CA SER A 217 -4.74 7.59 -12.42
C SER A 217 -5.77 6.50 -12.20
N PHE A 218 -6.99 6.88 -11.81
CA PHE A 218 -8.09 5.96 -11.55
C PHE A 218 -9.29 6.36 -12.38
N LYS A 219 -9.79 5.44 -13.19
CA LYS A 219 -11.03 5.63 -13.96
C LYS A 219 -11.95 4.43 -13.72
N ALA A 220 -13.21 4.70 -13.39
CA ALA A 220 -14.22 3.64 -13.37
C ALA A 220 -14.42 3.11 -14.80
N PHE A 221 -14.49 1.79 -14.96
CA PHE A 221 -14.56 1.15 -16.27
C PHE A 221 -15.91 0.48 -16.53
N ARG A 222 -16.37 -0.38 -15.62
CA ARG A 222 -17.73 -0.97 -15.63
C ARG A 222 -18.08 -1.50 -14.24
N PHE A 223 -19.36 -1.75 -13.99
CA PHE A 223 -19.76 -2.50 -12.80
C PHE A 223 -19.44 -3.98 -12.91
N LEU A 224 -19.33 -4.63 -11.76
CA LEU A 224 -19.32 -6.08 -11.67
C LEU A 224 -20.72 -6.62 -11.91
N SER A 225 -20.81 -7.74 -12.63
CA SER A 225 -22.02 -8.56 -12.72
C SER A 225 -22.30 -9.25 -11.38
N GLU A 226 -23.50 -9.80 -11.24
CA GLU A 226 -23.93 -10.53 -10.04
C GLU A 226 -22.98 -11.68 -9.68
N ALA A 227 -22.56 -12.47 -10.67
CA ALA A 227 -21.62 -13.56 -10.45
C ALA A 227 -20.22 -13.07 -10.05
N GLU A 228 -19.74 -11.97 -10.65
CA GLU A 228 -18.43 -11.42 -10.32
C GLU A 228 -18.39 -10.80 -8.93
N ILE A 229 -19.46 -10.14 -8.48
CA ILE A 229 -19.48 -9.53 -7.15
C ILE A 229 -19.50 -10.59 -6.05
N GLU A 230 -20.14 -11.74 -6.26
CA GLU A 230 -20.07 -12.85 -5.29
C GLU A 230 -18.63 -13.31 -5.07
N VAL A 231 -17.89 -13.56 -6.16
CA VAL A 231 -16.48 -13.94 -6.10
C VAL A 231 -15.63 -12.83 -5.49
N ALA A 232 -15.82 -11.58 -5.91
CA ALA A 232 -15.07 -10.45 -5.37
C ALA A 232 -15.31 -10.26 -3.86
N MET A 233 -16.53 -10.53 -3.37
CA MET A 233 -16.86 -10.45 -1.95
C MET A 233 -16.21 -11.58 -1.13
N GLU A 234 -16.13 -12.78 -1.69
CA GLU A 234 -15.35 -13.89 -1.10
C GLU A 234 -13.87 -13.49 -0.98
N LEU A 235 -13.24 -13.04 -2.06
CA LEU A 235 -11.83 -12.61 -2.07
C LEU A 235 -11.57 -11.44 -1.11
N ARG A 236 -12.49 -10.47 -1.06
CA ARG A 236 -12.40 -9.29 -0.18
C ARG A 236 -12.41 -9.65 1.30
N ASN A 237 -13.18 -10.67 1.68
CA ASN A 237 -13.31 -11.11 3.06
C ASN A 237 -12.37 -12.28 3.39
N GLY A 238 -11.71 -12.84 2.37
CA GLY A 238 -10.76 -13.93 2.48
C GLY A 238 -9.47 -13.57 3.20
N GLU A 239 -8.75 -14.63 3.55
CA GLU A 239 -7.52 -14.56 4.32
C GLU A 239 -6.41 -13.81 3.57
N ASP A 240 -6.26 -14.02 2.26
CA ASP A 240 -5.23 -13.33 1.47
C ASP A 240 -5.36 -11.80 1.53
N THR A 241 -6.58 -11.27 1.39
CA THR A 241 -6.84 -9.84 1.56
C THR A 241 -6.49 -9.35 2.97
N ARG A 242 -6.80 -10.14 4.01
CA ARG A 242 -6.45 -9.79 5.40
C ARG A 242 -4.94 -9.73 5.58
N ARG A 243 -4.21 -10.73 5.08
CA ARG A 243 -2.75 -10.83 5.17
C ARG A 243 -2.07 -9.70 4.41
N ILE A 244 -2.47 -9.46 3.16
CA ILE A 244 -1.94 -8.39 2.31
C ILE A 244 -2.06 -7.01 2.98
N LEU A 245 -3.12 -6.75 3.75
CA LEU A 245 -3.33 -5.44 4.35
C LEU A 245 -2.68 -5.26 5.72
N ASN A 246 -2.38 -6.35 6.44
CA ASN A 246 -1.91 -6.28 7.83
C ASN A 246 -0.50 -6.85 8.04
N GLU A 247 0.00 -7.70 7.14
CA GLU A 247 1.26 -8.40 7.30
C GLU A 247 2.36 -7.79 6.41
N ALA A 248 3.58 -7.76 6.94
CA ALA A 248 4.74 -7.17 6.28
C ALA A 248 5.66 -8.20 5.62
N LEU A 249 5.09 -9.32 5.17
CA LEU A 249 5.82 -10.47 4.64
C LEU A 249 6.70 -10.18 3.41
N GLU A 250 6.49 -9.06 2.71
CA GLU A 250 7.32 -8.69 1.57
C GLU A 250 8.70 -8.13 1.95
N ASN A 251 8.84 -7.62 3.17
CA ASN A 251 10.07 -6.96 3.62
C ASN A 251 10.93 -7.86 4.53
N VAL A 252 10.53 -9.10 4.74
CA VAL A 252 11.32 -10.07 5.51
C VAL A 252 12.48 -10.53 4.62
N PRO A 253 13.74 -10.34 5.03
CA PRO A 253 14.85 -10.94 4.32
C PRO A 253 14.61 -12.44 4.27
N VAL A 254 14.47 -13.00 3.08
CA VAL A 254 14.53 -14.45 2.91
C VAL A 254 15.93 -14.84 3.38
N PRO A 255 16.10 -15.69 4.40
CA PRO A 255 17.41 -16.22 4.72
C PRO A 255 17.92 -16.87 3.44
N GLU A 256 19.08 -16.42 2.93
CA GLU A 256 19.82 -17.25 1.98
C GLU A 256 20.09 -18.56 2.71
N GLU A 257 19.37 -19.62 2.34
CA GLU A 257 19.65 -20.97 2.82
C GLU A 257 21.02 -21.35 2.27
N THR A 258 22.06 -20.93 2.99
CA THR A 258 23.36 -21.57 2.98
C THR A 258 23.15 -22.91 3.62
N PHE A 259 22.74 -23.87 2.80
CA PHE A 259 22.80 -25.29 3.11
C PHE A 259 24.28 -25.70 3.10
N ASP A 260 25.06 -25.16 4.04
CA ASP A 260 26.40 -25.64 4.33
C ASP A 260 26.23 -26.92 5.14
N GLY A 261 26.11 -28.02 4.40
CA GLY A 261 26.30 -29.36 4.92
C GLY A 261 27.72 -29.48 5.48
N ALA A 262 27.86 -29.17 6.76
CA ALA A 262 28.99 -29.60 7.57
C ALA A 262 28.50 -29.72 9.02
N GLY A 263 28.22 -30.96 9.42
CA GLY A 263 28.03 -31.28 10.81
C GLY A 263 29.22 -30.76 11.61
N SER A 264 28.97 -29.93 12.60
CA SER A 264 29.96 -29.64 13.63
C SER A 264 29.31 -29.83 14.98
N THR A 265 29.84 -30.85 15.62
CA THR A 265 29.58 -31.37 16.95
C THR A 265 29.36 -30.29 18.00
N THR A 266 28.30 -30.50 18.77
CA THR A 266 28.13 -29.98 20.12
C THR A 266 29.32 -30.36 21.00
N SER A 267 29.89 -29.40 21.71
CA SER A 267 30.42 -29.56 23.08
C SER A 267 30.79 -28.21 23.69
N PRO A 268 30.74 -28.09 25.03
CA PRO A 268 30.07 -26.97 25.68
C PRO A 268 31.01 -26.00 26.40
N VAL A 269 30.47 -24.79 26.59
CA VAL A 269 30.60 -23.88 27.74
C VAL A 269 31.82 -24.08 28.65
N ASP A 270 32.71 -23.09 28.64
CA ASP A 270 33.52 -22.78 29.82
C ASP A 270 33.31 -21.32 30.22
N VAL A 271 32.94 -21.14 31.48
CA VAL A 271 32.69 -19.88 32.17
C VAL A 271 33.93 -19.61 33.00
N SER A 272 34.65 -18.53 32.71
CA SER A 272 35.54 -17.95 33.71
C SER A 272 35.50 -16.43 33.61
N GLY A 273 35.00 -15.82 34.67
CA GLY A 273 34.85 -14.39 34.81
C GLY A 273 36.07 -13.67 35.36
N ALA A 274 36.04 -12.35 35.09
CA ALA A 274 36.57 -11.23 35.88
C ALA A 274 38.10 -10.98 35.90
N PRO A 275 38.55 -9.72 36.15
CA PRO A 275 37.95 -8.44 35.82
C PRO A 275 38.95 -7.38 35.28
N ALA A 276 38.37 -6.32 34.69
CA ALA A 276 38.79 -4.91 34.65
C ALA A 276 40.29 -4.52 34.73
N GLN A 277 40.75 -3.84 33.69
CA GLN A 277 41.68 -2.70 33.81
C GLN A 277 41.54 -1.75 32.59
N ALA A 278 41.01 -0.56 32.84
CA ALA A 278 41.43 0.67 32.15
C ALA A 278 42.64 1.21 32.95
N PRO A 279 43.62 1.91 32.34
CA PRO A 279 43.40 3.33 31.99
C PRO A 279 44.25 3.87 30.80
N ALA A 280 43.82 5.00 30.23
CA ALA A 280 44.63 6.23 30.09
C ALA A 280 44.22 7.05 28.85
N GLU A 281 43.80 8.28 29.15
CA GLU A 281 43.62 9.40 28.24
C GLU A 281 44.96 9.83 27.60
N ALA A 282 44.94 10.24 26.33
CA ALA A 282 45.94 11.15 25.78
C ALA A 282 45.32 12.10 24.74
N LYS A 283 45.06 13.31 25.24
CA LYS A 283 45.05 14.66 24.64
C LYS A 283 45.43 14.81 23.15
N THR A 284 44.53 15.50 22.45
CA THR A 284 44.73 16.80 21.76
C THR A 284 45.98 17.00 20.90
N GLN A 285 45.79 17.16 19.58
CA GLN A 285 46.46 18.21 18.79
C GLN A 285 45.82 18.41 17.39
N ALA A 286 45.15 19.56 17.23
CA ALA A 286 45.12 20.39 16.00
C ALA A 286 45.48 21.80 16.50
N PRO A 287 46.28 22.62 15.77
CA PRO A 287 45.84 23.37 14.58
C PRO A 287 46.97 23.53 13.51
N ALA A 288 46.75 23.93 12.27
CA ALA A 288 46.45 25.28 11.76
C ALA A 288 46.55 25.26 10.18
N PRO A 289 46.46 26.38 9.43
CA PRO A 289 45.27 26.88 8.77
C PRO A 289 45.36 26.93 7.21
N SER A 290 44.23 27.29 6.59
CA SER A 290 43.97 27.49 5.16
C SER A 290 44.96 28.42 4.42
N PRO A 291 44.87 28.43 3.08
CA PRO A 291 44.53 29.69 2.41
C PRO A 291 43.35 29.58 1.43
N LYS A 292 42.51 30.62 1.50
CA LYS A 292 41.48 30.98 0.52
C LYS A 292 42.15 31.42 -0.79
N LEU A 293 41.59 31.01 -1.92
CA LEU A 293 41.66 31.81 -3.15
C LEU A 293 40.24 31.99 -3.71
N GLN A 294 40.06 33.19 -4.23
CA GLN A 294 38.83 33.88 -4.61
C GLN A 294 38.27 33.42 -5.97
N PRO A 295 37.03 33.83 -6.32
CA PRO A 295 36.33 33.40 -7.52
C PRO A 295 36.86 34.10 -8.77
N VAL A 296 36.78 33.40 -9.91
CA VAL A 296 37.00 33.99 -11.24
C VAL A 296 35.64 34.03 -11.92
N GLU A 297 35.16 35.25 -12.16
CA GLU A 297 34.09 35.59 -13.09
C GLU A 297 34.67 35.92 -14.48
N GLU A 298 33.76 35.96 -15.47
CA GLU A 298 33.87 36.46 -16.85
C GLU A 298 34.55 35.53 -17.88
N GLU A 299 34.04 35.30 -19.10
CA GLU A 299 33.04 36.05 -19.88
C GLU A 299 32.59 35.25 -21.13
N LEU A 300 31.45 35.68 -21.72
CA LEU A 300 31.08 35.65 -23.15
C LEU A 300 30.68 34.33 -23.84
N PHE A 301 29.36 34.18 -24.07
CA PHE A 301 28.82 33.99 -25.42
C PHE A 301 27.47 34.72 -25.54
N SER A 302 27.54 35.93 -26.10
CA SER A 302 26.40 36.70 -26.60
C SER A 302 26.14 36.34 -28.07
N VAL A 303 24.91 35.91 -28.39
CA VAL A 303 24.39 35.92 -29.77
C VAL A 303 22.97 36.52 -29.72
N PRO A 304 22.66 37.51 -30.58
CA PRO A 304 21.44 38.31 -30.47
C PRO A 304 20.20 37.56 -30.98
N VAL A 305 19.05 37.84 -30.35
CA VAL A 305 17.71 37.44 -30.79
C VAL A 305 17.10 38.60 -31.56
N GLU A 306 16.76 38.36 -32.84
CA GLU A 306 15.88 39.21 -33.63
C GLU A 306 14.43 38.73 -33.51
N ASP A 307 13.57 39.72 -33.25
CA ASP A 307 12.11 39.83 -33.33
C ASP A 307 11.27 38.66 -33.85
N ILE A 308 10.39 38.14 -32.97
CA ILE A 308 9.00 37.79 -33.32
C ILE A 308 8.07 38.30 -32.21
N ALA A 309 7.21 39.25 -32.57
CA ALA A 309 6.13 39.81 -31.74
C ALA A 309 4.85 38.92 -31.77
N PRO A 310 3.79 39.21 -31.01
CA PRO A 310 3.41 38.45 -29.81
C PRO A 310 2.15 37.57 -29.99
N VAL A 311 2.01 36.55 -29.15
CA VAL A 311 0.81 35.69 -29.05
C VAL A 311 0.34 35.69 -27.58
N PRO A 312 -0.98 35.71 -27.30
CA PRO A 312 -1.55 36.57 -26.26
C PRO A 312 -1.60 35.98 -24.84
N THR A 313 -1.66 36.91 -23.90
CA THR A 313 -1.82 36.80 -22.46
C THR A 313 -3.10 36.05 -22.05
N ARG A 314 -2.97 34.85 -21.48
CA ARG A 314 -4.00 34.24 -20.61
C ARG A 314 -3.36 33.27 -19.62
N ALA A 315 -2.55 33.81 -18.71
CA ALA A 315 -2.02 33.09 -17.54
C ALA A 315 -1.67 34.09 -16.42
N ALA A 316 -2.64 34.87 -15.97
CA ALA A 316 -2.42 35.85 -14.89
C ALA A 316 -3.57 35.95 -13.87
N GLU A 317 -4.43 34.93 -13.75
CA GLU A 317 -5.56 34.99 -12.81
C GLU A 317 -5.79 33.72 -11.97
N VAL A 318 -4.78 32.87 -11.76
CA VAL A 318 -4.92 31.70 -10.85
C VAL A 318 -3.78 31.56 -9.81
N GLU A 319 -2.82 32.49 -9.77
CA GLU A 319 -1.73 32.46 -8.78
C GLU A 319 -1.92 33.42 -7.59
N ALA A 320 -3.12 33.96 -7.37
CA ALA A 320 -3.38 34.89 -6.26
C ALA A 320 -4.42 34.39 -5.23
N ASP A 321 -4.84 33.13 -5.28
CA ASP A 321 -5.82 32.54 -4.33
C ASP A 321 -5.23 31.43 -3.44
N ALA A 322 -3.92 31.19 -3.51
CA ALA A 322 -3.24 30.20 -2.67
C ALA A 322 -2.54 30.79 -1.43
N GLU A 323 -2.60 32.12 -1.24
CA GLU A 323 -1.77 32.81 -0.25
C GLU A 323 -2.57 33.58 0.82
N ASN A 324 -3.91 33.45 0.87
CA ASN A 324 -4.72 34.22 1.82
C ASN A 324 -5.80 33.44 2.60
N VAL A 325 -5.58 32.15 2.90
CA VAL A 325 -6.47 31.40 3.82
C VAL A 325 -5.69 30.45 4.73
N ILE A 326 -4.67 30.93 5.46
CA ILE A 326 -4.26 30.27 6.72
C ILE A 326 -3.64 31.30 7.69
N GLU A 327 -4.39 32.35 8.02
CA GLU A 327 -4.15 33.10 9.25
C GLU A 327 -5.47 33.33 9.99
N ALA A 328 -5.88 32.32 10.75
CA ALA A 328 -6.90 32.44 11.80
C ALA A 328 -6.76 31.29 12.79
N ALA A 329 -5.89 31.45 13.77
CA ALA A 329 -6.04 30.76 15.05
C ALA A 329 -7.10 31.49 15.88
N PRO A 330 -7.93 30.76 16.64
CA PRO A 330 -7.99 31.13 18.04
C PRO A 330 -7.88 29.94 19.00
N ASP A 331 -7.20 30.27 20.10
CA ASP A 331 -7.34 29.79 21.47
C ASP A 331 -6.99 28.35 21.88
N VAL A 332 -5.85 28.32 22.58
CA VAL A 332 -5.46 27.50 23.74
C VAL A 332 -6.67 26.96 24.53
N ILE A 333 -6.92 25.65 24.41
CA ILE A 333 -7.77 24.93 25.36
C ILE A 333 -6.90 24.55 26.56
N ALA A 334 -7.07 25.27 27.67
CA ALA A 334 -6.61 24.86 28.99
C ALA A 334 -7.45 23.67 29.51
N PRO A 335 -6.87 22.75 30.30
CA PRO A 335 -7.57 21.57 30.81
C PRO A 335 -8.58 21.96 31.92
N PRO A 336 -9.71 21.25 32.06
CA PRO A 336 -10.70 21.55 33.09
C PRO A 336 -10.25 21.06 34.47
N PRO A 337 -10.56 21.79 35.56
CA PRO A 337 -10.32 21.33 36.93
C PRO A 337 -11.38 20.33 37.41
N ALA A 338 -11.00 19.53 38.41
CA ALA A 338 -11.78 18.47 39.04
C ALA A 338 -12.72 18.95 40.16
N ALA A 339 -13.65 18.04 40.53
CA ALA A 339 -14.61 18.01 41.66
C ALA A 339 -15.99 18.67 41.36
N ALA A 340 -17.16 18.13 41.77
CA ALA A 340 -17.50 17.19 42.84
C ALA A 340 -18.83 16.43 42.54
N ALA A 341 -19.09 15.38 43.31
CA ALA A 341 -20.23 14.47 43.23
C ALA A 341 -21.52 14.99 43.89
N VAL A 342 -22.68 14.63 43.35
CA VAL A 342 -24.00 14.53 44.04
C VAL A 342 -24.89 13.49 43.29
N PRO A 343 -25.95 12.90 43.88
CA PRO A 343 -26.18 11.45 43.90
C PRO A 343 -27.34 10.97 43.02
N ALA A 344 -27.44 9.65 42.87
CA ALA A 344 -28.45 8.93 42.09
C ALA A 344 -29.89 9.02 42.64
N PRO A 345 -30.92 8.87 41.78
CA PRO A 345 -32.22 8.33 42.18
C PRO A 345 -32.50 6.94 41.55
N GLU A 346 -33.06 6.05 42.38
CA GLU A 346 -33.57 4.71 42.06
C GLU A 346 -35.00 4.74 41.44
N PRO A 347 -35.66 3.62 41.05
CA PRO A 347 -36.17 3.42 39.69
C PRO A 347 -37.71 3.43 39.52
N ALA A 348 -38.11 3.59 38.25
CA ALA A 348 -39.35 3.26 37.50
C ALA A 348 -40.75 3.17 38.18
N PRO A 349 -41.80 3.54 37.42
CA PRO A 349 -42.73 2.48 37.00
C PRO A 349 -43.22 2.54 35.53
N ALA A 350 -43.49 1.34 35.03
CA ALA A 350 -44.39 0.83 33.99
C ALA A 350 -44.94 1.71 32.83
N VAL A 351 -44.83 1.10 31.65
CA VAL A 351 -45.35 1.40 30.31
C VAL A 351 -46.89 1.43 30.23
N PRO A 352 -47.49 2.21 29.30
CA PRO A 352 -48.64 1.74 28.54
C PRO A 352 -48.33 1.69 27.03
N ALA A 353 -49.01 0.76 26.37
CA ALA A 353 -48.71 0.25 25.05
C ALA A 353 -49.43 1.00 23.90
N VAL A 354 -48.80 0.91 22.72
CA VAL A 354 -49.28 0.99 21.32
C VAL A 354 -49.88 2.30 20.76
N GLU A 355 -49.25 2.83 19.71
CA GLU A 355 -49.92 3.04 18.42
C GLU A 355 -48.93 2.76 17.27
N GLU A 356 -49.35 1.90 16.34
CA GLU A 356 -48.67 1.58 15.09
C GLU A 356 -48.76 2.75 14.10
N GLY A 357 -47.68 3.06 13.39
CA GLY A 357 -47.78 3.92 12.22
C GLY A 357 -46.46 4.44 11.67
N HIS A 358 -46.18 4.07 10.43
CA HIS A 358 -45.19 4.66 9.51
C HIS A 358 -43.75 4.10 9.55
N VAL A 359 -43.60 2.88 9.02
CA VAL A 359 -42.36 2.47 8.36
C VAL A 359 -42.25 3.28 7.06
N PRO A 360 -41.20 4.09 6.84
CA PRO A 360 -40.98 4.68 5.51
C PRO A 360 -40.72 3.54 4.52
N PRO A 361 -41.28 3.58 3.30
CA PRO A 361 -41.10 2.50 2.34
C PRO A 361 -39.61 2.32 2.03
N ALA A 362 -39.17 1.06 2.02
CA ALA A 362 -37.91 0.68 1.42
C ALA A 362 -37.83 1.33 0.03
N ALA A 363 -36.80 2.14 -0.20
CA ALA A 363 -36.55 2.74 -1.50
C ALA A 363 -36.54 1.61 -2.54
N ALA A 364 -37.41 1.73 -3.55
CA ALA A 364 -37.47 0.79 -4.65
C ALA A 364 -36.07 0.66 -5.26
N ALA A 365 -35.66 -0.57 -5.59
CA ALA A 365 -34.44 -0.80 -6.34
C ALA A 365 -34.47 0.09 -7.60
N PRO A 366 -33.36 0.79 -7.91
CA PRO A 366 -33.29 1.63 -9.09
C PRO A 366 -33.68 0.80 -10.32
N SER A 367 -34.47 1.38 -11.23
CA SER A 367 -34.82 0.71 -12.47
C SER A 367 -33.55 0.50 -13.32
N ASP A 368 -33.54 -0.47 -14.24
CA ASP A 368 -32.39 -0.71 -15.12
C ASP A 368 -31.95 0.55 -15.87
N GLY A 369 -32.88 1.47 -16.17
CA GLY A 369 -32.60 2.77 -16.77
C GLY A 369 -31.91 3.77 -15.82
N ASP A 370 -32.22 3.73 -14.52
CA ASP A 370 -31.51 4.53 -13.50
C ASP A 370 -30.10 3.99 -13.29
N PHE A 371 -29.94 2.66 -13.35
CA PHE A 371 -28.65 2.01 -13.28
C PHE A 371 -27.78 2.35 -14.49
N GLU A 372 -28.31 2.29 -15.72
CA GLU A 372 -27.58 2.69 -16.92
C GLU A 372 -27.24 4.19 -16.94
N ALA A 373 -28.15 5.06 -16.48
CA ALA A 373 -27.87 6.50 -16.35
C ALA A 373 -26.76 6.78 -15.33
N MET A 374 -26.76 6.06 -14.21
CA MET A 374 -25.72 6.10 -13.20
C MET A 374 -24.39 5.57 -13.74
N LEU A 375 -24.43 4.46 -14.47
CA LEU A 375 -23.29 3.84 -15.15
C LEU A 375 -22.68 4.83 -16.14
N LYS A 376 -23.49 5.46 -16.99
CA LYS A 376 -23.05 6.49 -17.91
C LYS A 376 -22.45 7.70 -17.19
N SER A 377 -23.10 8.18 -16.13
CA SER A 377 -22.55 9.28 -15.31
C SER A 377 -21.21 8.95 -14.67
N ILE A 378 -20.90 7.67 -14.41
CA ILE A 378 -19.63 7.21 -13.83
C ILE A 378 -18.53 7.06 -14.88
N LEU A 379 -18.88 6.70 -16.11
CA LEU A 379 -17.92 6.40 -17.17
C LEU A 379 -17.57 7.61 -18.04
N ASP A 380 -18.51 8.56 -18.18
CA ASP A 380 -18.31 9.90 -18.76
C ASP A 380 -17.67 10.85 -17.73
#